data_AF-A0A1I7YPF2-F1
#
_entry.id   AF-A0A1I7YPF2-F1
#
_cell.length_a   1.000
_cell.length_b   1.000
_cell.length_c   1.000
_cell.angle_alpha   90.00
_cell.angle_beta   90.00
_cell.angle_gamma   90.00
#
_symmetry.space_group_name_H-M   'P 1'
#
loop_
_entity.id
_entity.type
_entity.pdbx_description
1 polymer ?
#
loop_
_entity_poly.entity_id
_entity_poly.type
_entity_poly.pdbx_seq_one_letter_code
_entity_poly.pdbx_strand_id
1 'polypeptide(L)' 'MTTPTPQNYPTLQGTDITVELVDKELWKQLYELGNEMVVTMAGRIPFPKLHMKIRGLNPNSYYKVALSFDRSDDKRY' A
#
# COMPACT_ATOMS: atom_id res chain seq x y z
N MET A 1 10.48 -13.30 -18.65
CA MET A 1 10.33 -14.06 -17.40
C MET A 1 11.21 -13.39 -16.35
N THR A 2 10.69 -12.36 -15.69
CA THR A 2 11.41 -11.70 -14.59
C THR A 2 10.56 -11.91 -13.35
N THR A 3 10.92 -12.91 -12.56
CA THR A 3 10.40 -13.10 -11.20
C THR A 3 10.48 -11.75 -10.47
N PRO A 4 9.42 -11.27 -9.80
CA PRO A 4 9.55 -10.09 -8.96
C PRO A 4 10.60 -10.41 -7.91
N THR A 5 11.72 -9.69 -7.94
CA THR A 5 12.76 -9.77 -6.93
C THR A 5 12.08 -9.57 -5.58
N PRO A 6 12.25 -10.46 -4.58
CA PRO A 6 11.71 -10.21 -3.26
C PRO A 6 12.40 -8.96 -2.73
N GLN A 7 11.68 -7.84 -2.79
CA GLN A 7 12.16 -6.60 -2.22
C GLN A 7 12.19 -6.82 -0.71
N ASN A 8 13.39 -7.00 -0.17
CA ASN A 8 13.62 -7.26 1.23
C ASN A 8 13.37 -5.96 2.00
N TYR A 9 12.10 -5.59 2.15
CA TYR A 9 11.72 -4.53 3.06
C TYR A 9 12.07 -5.01 4.46
N PRO A 10 12.88 -4.27 5.23
CA PRO A 10 13.17 -4.65 6.61
C PRO A 10 11.84 -4.79 7.34
N THR A 11 11.48 -6.03 7.67
CA THR A 11 10.33 -6.29 8.52
C THR A 11 10.63 -5.67 9.87
N LEU A 12 9.68 -4.90 10.40
CA LEU A 12 9.79 -4.22 11.70
C LEU A 12 9.70 -5.20 12.88
N GLN A 13 10.46 -6.31 12.81
CA GLN A 13 10.48 -7.35 13.84
C GLN A 13 11.04 -6.78 15.15
N GLY A 14 10.28 -6.96 16.24
CA GLY A 14 10.65 -6.45 17.56
C GLY A 14 10.31 -4.98 17.82
N THR A 15 9.48 -4.34 16.98
CA THR A 15 8.94 -3.00 17.26
C THR A 15 7.44 -3.07 17.56
N ASP A 16 6.95 -2.10 18.34
CA ASP A 16 5.51 -1.92 18.61
C ASP A 16 4.80 -1.13 17.48
N ILE A 17 5.48 -0.91 16.35
CA ILE A 17 4.94 -0.13 15.23
C ILE A 17 3.92 -0.98 14.48
N THR A 18 2.70 -0.46 14.36
CA THR A 18 1.61 -1.10 13.61
C THR A 18 1.03 -0.15 12.58
N VAL A 19 0.59 -0.71 11.45
CA VAL A 19 -0.04 0.03 10.35
C VAL A 19 -1.36 -0.65 9.99
N GLU A 20 -2.43 0.12 9.96
CA GLU A 20 -3.78 -0.36 9.67
C GLU A 20 -4.41 0.44 8.54
N LEU A 21 -5.04 -0.24 7.59
CA LEU A 21 -5.89 0.37 6.56
C LEU A 21 -7.26 0.67 7.16
N VAL A 22 -7.63 1.95 7.25
CA VAL A 22 -8.84 2.41 7.96
C VAL A 22 -10.11 1.84 7.32
N ASP A 23 -10.23 1.95 5.99
CA ASP A 23 -11.44 1.53 5.26
C ASP A 23 -11.32 0.10 4.71
N LYS A 24 -10.73 -0.82 5.47
CA LYS A 24 -10.37 -2.17 5.01
C LYS A 24 -11.54 -2.94 4.39
N GLU A 25 -12.76 -2.76 4.90
CA GLU A 25 -13.92 -3.48 4.39
C GLU A 25 -14.34 -3.02 2.99
N LEU A 26 -14.31 -1.70 2.74
CA LEU A 26 -14.55 -1.16 1.40
C LEU A 26 -13.50 -1.66 0.40
N TRP A 27 -12.24 -1.70 0.82
CA TRP A 27 -11.15 -2.24 -0.01
C TRP A 27 -11.35 -3.71 -0.35
N LYS A 28 -11.87 -4.54 0.57
CA LYS A 28 -12.22 -5.94 0.27
C LYS A 28 -13.36 -6.05 -0.73
N GLN A 29 -14.43 -5.29 -0.54
CA GLN A 29 -15.58 -5.30 -1.45
C GLN A 29 -15.15 -4.94 -2.88
N LEU A 30 -14.30 -3.92 -3.04
CA LEU A 30 -13.78 -3.56 -4.36
C LEU A 30 -12.80 -4.60 -4.91
N TYR A 31 -12.00 -5.24 -4.05
CA TYR A 31 -11.14 -6.35 -4.48
C TYR A 31 -11.96 -7.51 -5.08
N GLU A 32 -13.06 -7.89 -4.43
CA GLU A 32 -13.97 -8.94 -4.91
C GLU A 32 -14.62 -8.58 -6.26
N LEU A 33 -14.87 -7.30 -6.51
CA LEU A 33 -15.44 -6.80 -7.77
C LEU A 33 -14.42 -6.60 -8.89
N GLY A 34 -13.12 -6.81 -8.63
CA GLY A 34 -12.05 -6.46 -9.57
C GLY A 34 -11.72 -4.97 -9.50
N ASN A 35 -11.03 -4.57 -8.43
CA ASN A 35 -10.69 -3.17 -8.16
C ASN A 35 -9.88 -2.53 -9.30
N GLU A 36 -10.50 -1.61 -10.03
CA GLU A 36 -9.89 -0.84 -11.12
C GLU A 36 -9.58 0.60 -10.71
N MET A 37 -8.48 1.14 -11.23
CA MET A 37 -8.03 2.50 -10.94
C MET A 37 -7.88 3.27 -12.24
N VAL A 38 -8.47 4.47 -12.32
CA VAL A 38 -8.33 5.33 -13.49
C VAL A 38 -7.02 6.10 -13.42
N VAL A 39 -6.22 5.99 -14.48
CA VAL A 39 -4.98 6.77 -14.66
C VAL A 39 -5.19 7.84 -15.73
N THR A 40 -4.74 9.06 -15.47
CA THR A 40 -4.79 10.17 -16.42
C THR A 40 -3.41 10.83 -16.53
N MET A 41 -3.16 11.57 -17.61
CA MET A 41 -1.88 12.27 -17.81
C MET A 41 -1.61 13.33 -16.73
N ALA A 42 -2.65 14.01 -16.24
CA ALA A 42 -2.55 14.95 -15.14
C ALA A 42 -2.36 14.28 -13.76
N GLY A 43 -2.46 12.94 -13.72
CA GLY A 43 -2.54 12.17 -12.49
C GLY A 43 -3.97 12.11 -11.94
N ARG A 44 -4.24 11.06 -11.17
CA ARG A 44 -5.50 10.87 -10.45
C ARG A 44 -5.22 10.17 -9.13
N ILE A 45 -5.95 10.55 -8.10
CA ILE A 45 -5.88 9.91 -6.79
C ILE A 45 -6.69 8.60 -6.86
N PRO A 46 -6.17 7.47 -6.36
CA PRO A 46 -6.91 6.21 -6.33
C PRO A 46 -8.20 6.34 -5.52
N PHE A 47 -9.20 5.55 -5.91
CA PHE A 47 -10.43 5.38 -5.15
C PHE A 47 -10.59 3.88 -4.82
N PRO A 48 -10.70 3.53 -3.53
CA PRO A 48 -10.79 4.41 -2.37
C PRO A 48 -9.44 5.08 -2.09
N LYS A 49 -9.45 6.16 -1.31
CA LYS A 49 -8.20 6.78 -0.86
C LYS A 49 -7.48 5.81 0.09
N LEU A 50 -6.15 5.75 0.00
CA LEU A 50 -5.33 5.01 0.96
C LEU A 50 -5.27 5.78 2.27
N HIS A 51 -6.08 5.37 3.23
CA HIS A 51 -6.09 5.95 4.58
C HIS A 51 -5.47 4.96 5.56
N MET A 52 -4.29 5.31 6.06
CA MET A 52 -3.51 4.45 6.96
C MET A 52 -3.42 5.06 8.35
N LYS A 53 -3.56 4.21 9.38
CA LYS A 53 -3.33 4.56 10.77
C LYS A 53 -2.04 3.90 11.24
N ILE A 54 -1.06 4.70 11.62
CA ILE A 54 0.23 4.24 12.14
C ILE A 54 0.23 4.45 13.66
N ARG A 55 0.64 3.43 14.43
CA ARG A 55 0.77 3.48 15.90
C ARG A 55 2.14 2.96 16.33
N GLY A 56 2.53 3.23 17.57
CA GLY A 56 3.79 2.73 18.16
C GLY A 56 5.05 3.48 17.70
N LEU A 57 4.91 4.62 17.03
CA LEU A 57 6.04 5.49 16.69
C LEU A 57 6.57 6.19 17.95
N ASN A 58 7.89 6.36 18.02
CA ASN A 58 8.53 7.18 19.04
C ASN A 58 8.27 8.67 18.72
N PRO A 59 7.60 9.43 19.59
CA PRO A 59 7.32 10.85 19.34
C PRO A 59 8.58 11.73 19.17
N ASN A 60 9.72 11.27 19.67
CA ASN A 60 10.99 12.01 19.65
C ASN A 60 11.90 11.60 18.49
N SER A 61 11.37 10.95 17.45
CA SER A 61 12.12 10.46 16.29
C SER A 61 11.53 10.97 14.98
N TYR A 62 12.37 11.08 13.96
CA TYR A 62 11.97 11.47 12.61
C TYR A 62 11.68 10.25 11.75
N TYR A 63 10.59 10.30 11.00
CA TYR A 63 10.15 9.22 10.11
C TYR A 63 9.90 9.76 8.71
N LYS A 64 10.09 8.90 7.71
CA LYS A 64 9.66 9.14 6.32
C LYS A 64 8.63 8.09 5.96
N VAL A 65 7.57 8.50 5.26
CA VAL A 65 6.57 7.60 4.71
C VAL A 65 6.63 7.71 3.19
N ALA A 66 6.72 6.57 2.52
CA ALA A 66 6.72 6.48 1.07
C ALA A 66 5.74 5.38 0.63
N LEU A 67 5.14 5.57 -0.54
CA LEU A 67 4.24 4.61 -1.17
C LEU A 67 4.76 4.31 -2.57
N SER A 68 4.94 3.04 -2.87
CA SER A 68 5.25 2.53 -4.22
C SER A 68 4.21 1.48 -4.61
N PHE A 69 3.93 1.39 -5.91
CA PHE A 69 3.13 0.32 -6.47
C PHE A 69 4.01 -0.53 -7.38
N ASP A 70 4.02 -1.83 -7.12
CA ASP A 70 4.72 -2.82 -7.95
C ASP A 70 3.71 -3.62 -8.77
N ARG A 71 4.19 -4.24 -9.85
CA ARG A 71 3.36 -5.11 -10.70
C ARG A 71 2.94 -6.34 -9.88
N SER A 72 1.64 -6.63 -9.84
CA SER A 72 1.13 -7.85 -9.22
C SER A 72 1.44 -9.10 -10.04
N ASP A 73 1.46 -8.99 -11.37
CA ASP A 73 1.84 -10.05 -12.29
C ASP A 73 2.46 -9.52 -13.61
N ASP A 74 2.86 -10.46 -14.47
CA ASP A 74 3.48 -10.16 -15.77
C ASP A 74 2.47 -10.08 -16.93
N LYS A 75 1.16 -10.03 -16.66
CA LYS A 75 0.10 -10.10 -17.69
C LYS A 75 -0.41 -8.72 -18.09
N ARG A 76 -1.12 -8.67 -19.21
CA ARG A 76 -1.84 -7.49 -19.71
C ARG A 76 -3.33 -7.81 -19.71
N TYR A 77 -4.11 -6.99 -19.01
CA TYR A 77 -5.56 -7.06 -18.91
C TYR A 77 -6.19 -5.81 -19.52
#